data_AF-A0A0J1J3Z8-F1
#
_entry.id   AF-A0A0J1J3Z8-F1
#
_cell.length_a   1.000
_cell.length_b   1.000
_cell.length_c   1.000
_cell.angle_alpha   90.00
_cell.angle_beta   90.00
_cell.angle_gamma   90.00
#
_symmetry.space_group_name_H-M   'P 1'
#
loop_
_entity.id
_entity.type
_entity.pdbx_description
1 polymer ?
#
loop_
_entity_poly.entity_id
_entity_poly.type
_entity_poly.pdbx_seq_one_letter_code
_entity_poly.pdbx_strand_id
1 'polypeptide(L)'
;MNLHISKSKNSESFYVAKSYVKANGSTTSAIVRKLGTLDKLLLEHGPTRDDVIAWAKNEVKMETQKFKEERQTKTVQISFHADRQMDYDQQKFFRGGYLFLQSIYYSLQLNKICRKLKNNTSSSMI
;
A
#
# COMPACT_ATOMS: atom_id res chain seq x y z
N MET A 1 11.29 4.39 -7.02
CA MET A 1 12.25 4.08 -5.93
C MET A 1 13.42 5.04 -6.08
N ASN A 2 14.17 5.33 -5.02
CA ASN A 2 15.25 6.31 -5.04
C ASN A 2 16.55 5.66 -4.52
N LEU A 3 17.69 6.11 -5.06
CA LEU A 3 19.00 5.75 -4.55
C LEU A 3 19.27 6.53 -3.26
N HIS A 4 19.54 5.82 -2.16
CA HIS A 4 19.96 6.40 -0.90
C HIS A 4 21.43 6.08 -0.66
N ILE A 5 22.23 7.12 -0.44
CA ILE A 5 23.67 7.00 -0.19
C ILE A 5 23.89 7.38 1.26
N SER A 6 24.35 6.42 2.07
CA SER A 6 24.79 6.69 3.44
C SER A 6 26.30 6.81 3.46
N LYS A 7 26.81 7.93 3.98
CA LYS A 7 28.23 8.18 4.11
C LYS A 7 28.62 8.12 5.59
N SER A 8 29.57 7.25 5.91
CA SER A 8 30.29 7.22 7.17
C SER A 8 31.73 7.67 6.94
N LYS A 9 32.45 8.04 8.02
CA LYS A 9 33.84 8.50 7.96
C LYS A 9 34.77 7.57 7.15
N ASN A 10 34.48 6.27 7.14
CA ASN A 10 35.32 5.25 6.48
C ASN A 10 34.55 4.40 5.45
N SER A 11 33.27 4.69 5.15
CA SER A 11 32.50 3.85 4.24
C SER A 11 31.32 4.58 3.60
N GLU A 12 31.18 4.48 2.28
CA GLU A 12 29.97 4.87 1.57
C GLU A 12 29.17 3.61 1.21
N SER A 13 27.89 3.56 1.63
CA SER A 13 26.98 2.44 1.36
C SER A 13 25.79 2.89 0.53
N PHE A 14 25.42 2.06 -0.45
CA PHE A 14 24.35 2.33 -1.41
C PHE A 14 23.13 1.45 -1.15
N TYR A 15 21.96 2.06 -1.12
CA TYR A 15 20.69 1.42 -0.85
C TYR A 15 19.64 1.84 -1.87
N VAL A 16 18.79 0.90 -2.28
CA VAL A 16 17.54 1.19 -3.00
C VAL A 16 16.45 1.38 -1.97
N ALA A 17 15.92 2.59 -1.86
CA ALA A 17 14.86 2.94 -0.92
C ALA A 17 13.55 3.23 -1.65
N LYS A 18 12.43 2.89 -1.01
CA LYS A 18 11.09 3.24 -1.46
C LYS A 18 10.44 4.16 -0.45
N SER A 19 10.06 5.35 -0.90
CA SER A 19 9.28 6.32 -0.14
C SER A 19 7.80 5.98 -0.18
N TYR A 20 7.14 6.09 0.95
CA TYR A 20 5.69 5.94 1.10
C TYR A 20 5.15 7.09 1.93
N VAL A 21 3.99 7.61 1.54
CA VAL A 21 3.25 8.60 2.31
C VAL A 21 2.27 7.86 3.21
N LYS A 22 2.36 8.07 4.52
CA LYS A 22 1.43 7.52 5.49
C LYS A 22 0.12 8.33 5.47
N ALA A 23 -0.97 7.73 5.94
CA ALA A 23 -2.28 8.38 6.02
C ALA A 23 -2.29 9.69 6.86
N ASN A 24 -1.28 9.88 7.72
CA ASN A 24 -1.08 11.08 8.54
C ASN A 24 -0.27 12.20 7.85
N GLY A 25 0.05 12.06 6.56
CA GLY A 25 0.85 13.05 5.81
C GLY A 25 2.36 12.96 6.01
N SER A 26 2.86 12.13 6.93
CA SER A 26 4.30 11.90 7.08
C SER A 26 4.84 11.00 5.97
N THR A 27 6.00 11.34 5.41
CA THR A 27 6.71 10.49 4.45
C THR A 27 7.67 9.59 5.21
N THR A 28 7.61 8.28 4.96
CA THR A 28 8.56 7.31 5.51
C THR A 28 9.21 6.52 4.38
N SER A 29 10.52 6.34 4.45
CA SER A 29 11.29 5.54 3.49
C SER A 29 11.58 4.15 4.07
N ALA A 30 11.32 3.11 3.30
CA ALA A 30 11.74 1.74 3.60
C ALA A 30 12.85 1.30 2.65
N ILE A 31 13.87 0.63 3.17
CA ILE A 31 14.96 0.07 2.37
C ILE A 31 14.44 -1.20 1.69
N VAL A 32 14.45 -1.22 0.36
CA VAL A 32 14.00 -2.37 -0.46
C VAL A 32 15.15 -3.34 -0.67
N ARG A 33 16.35 -2.81 -0.95
CA ARG A 33 17.53 -3.63 -1.24
C ARG A 33 18.81 -2.90 -0.91
N LYS A 34 19.81 -3.61 -0.38
CA LYS A 34 21.17 -3.11 -0.16
C LYS A 34 22.01 -3.47 -1.39
N LEU A 35 22.56 -2.47 -2.07
CA LEU A 35 23.41 -2.67 -3.26
C LEU A 35 24.84 -3.05 -2.85
N GLY A 36 25.37 -2.42 -1.79
CA GLY A 36 26.70 -2.73 -1.28
C GLY A 36 27.44 -1.52 -0.75
N THR A 37 28.74 -1.71 -0.48
CA THR A 37 29.68 -0.67 -0.08
C THR A 37 30.49 -0.23 -1.31
N LEU A 38 30.89 1.04 -1.34
CA LEU A 38 31.70 1.63 -2.41
C LEU A 38 32.92 0.77 -2.77
N ASP A 39 33.67 0.24 -1.81
CA ASP A 39 34.87 -0.59 -2.07
C ASP A 39 34.58 -1.84 -2.90
N LYS A 40 33.41 -2.47 -2.71
CA LYS A 40 33.01 -3.64 -3.50
C LYS A 40 32.53 -3.25 -4.89
N LEU A 41 31.82 -2.12 -4.98
CA LEU A 41 31.25 -1.65 -6.25
C LEU A 41 32.30 -1.00 -7.16
N LEU A 42 33.33 -0.37 -6.60
CA LEU A 42 34.49 0.13 -7.34
C LEU A 42 35.28 -1.03 -7.98
N LEU A 43 35.38 -2.17 -7.28
CA LEU A 43 36.09 -3.35 -7.78
C LEU A 43 35.38 -3.99 -8.99
N GLU A 44 34.04 -3.99 -9.00
CA GLU A 44 33.25 -4.65 -10.05
C GLU A 44 32.84 -3.74 -11.22
N HIS A 45 32.63 -2.44 -10.97
CA HIS A 45 31.90 -1.57 -11.92
C HIS A 45 32.64 -0.30 -12.36
N GLY A 46 33.84 -0.03 -11.85
CA GLY A 46 34.72 0.98 -12.45
C GLY A 46 35.59 1.75 -11.43
N PRO A 47 36.68 2.37 -11.91
CA PRO A 47 37.66 3.05 -11.06
C PRO A 47 37.14 4.36 -10.44
N THR A 48 36.02 4.90 -10.93
CA THR A 48 35.49 6.20 -10.52
C THR A 48 34.15 6.08 -9.79
N ARG A 49 33.97 6.89 -8.75
CA ARG A 49 32.73 6.99 -7.97
C ARG A 49 31.50 7.31 -8.83
N ASP A 50 31.68 8.07 -9.91
CA ASP A 50 30.59 8.45 -10.82
C ASP A 50 30.05 7.25 -11.63
N ASP A 51 30.92 6.30 -11.99
CA ASP A 51 30.51 5.08 -12.71
C ASP A 51 29.66 4.18 -11.82
N VAL A 52 30.04 4.05 -10.54
CA VAL A 52 29.27 3.33 -9.52
C VAL A 52 27.90 3.97 -9.30
N ILE A 53 27.82 5.31 -9.29
CA ILE A 53 26.55 6.03 -9.16
C ILE A 53 25.68 5.85 -10.40
N ALA A 54 26.25 5.88 -11.61
CA ALA A 54 25.54 5.64 -12.85
C ALA A 54 24.96 4.23 -12.92
N TRP A 55 25.76 3.22 -12.54
CA TRP A 55 25.32 1.83 -12.42
C TRP A 55 24.19 1.68 -11.39
N ALA A 56 24.36 2.24 -10.18
CA ALA A 56 23.34 2.16 -9.14
C ALA A 56 22.01 2.82 -9.55
N LYS A 57 22.06 3.92 -10.33
CA LYS A 57 20.86 4.54 -10.90
C LYS A 57 20.17 3.64 -11.92
N ASN A 58 20.92 2.90 -12.73
CA ASN A 58 20.36 1.97 -13.70
C ASN A 58 19.68 0.78 -13.01
N GLU A 59 20.29 0.21 -11.97
CA GLU A 59 19.67 -0.83 -11.14
C GLU A 59 18.36 -0.36 -10.52
N VAL A 60 18.32 0.85 -9.96
CA VAL A 60 17.10 1.45 -9.40
C VAL A 60 16.00 1.61 -10.45
N LYS A 61 16.36 1.98 -11.69
CA LYS A 61 15.39 2.09 -12.80
C LYS A 61 14.82 0.72 -13.17
N MET A 62 15.67 -0.29 -13.33
CA MET A 62 15.25 -1.66 -13.64
C MET A 62 14.33 -2.22 -12.56
N GLU A 63 14.69 -2.05 -11.30
CA GLU A 63 13.88 -2.52 -10.17
C GLU A 63 12.55 -1.75 -10.05
N THR A 64 12.54 -0.45 -10.37
CA THR A 64 11.30 0.35 -10.42
C THR A 64 10.36 -0.14 -11.53
N GLN A 65 10.89 -0.48 -12.70
CA GLN A 65 10.10 -0.98 -13.83
C GLN A 65 9.47 -2.33 -13.50
N LYS A 66 10.26 -3.28 -13.00
CA LYS A 66 9.77 -4.59 -12.54
C LYS A 66 8.68 -4.44 -11.47
N PHE A 67 8.89 -3.55 -10.50
CA PHE A 67 7.90 -3.30 -9.46
C PHE A 67 6.59 -2.67 -9.98
N LYS A 68 6.65 -1.87 -11.05
CA LYS A 68 5.47 -1.31 -11.71
C LYS A 68 4.68 -2.40 -12.44
N GLU A 69 5.37 -3.28 -13.15
CA GLU A 69 4.77 -4.43 -13.87
C GLU A 69 4.14 -5.43 -12.88
N GLU A 70 4.82 -5.75 -11.78
CA GLU A 70 4.26 -6.60 -10.72
C GLU A 70 3.04 -5.97 -10.05
N ARG A 71 3.01 -4.64 -9.91
CA ARG A 71 1.82 -3.95 -9.38
C ARG A 71 0.66 -3.94 -10.36
N GLN A 72 0.93 -3.74 -11.65
CA GLN A 72 -0.10 -3.79 -12.68
C GLN A 72 -0.73 -5.18 -12.77
N THR A 73 0.08 -6.24 -12.75
CA THR A 73 -0.39 -7.63 -12.75
C THR A 73 -1.18 -8.00 -11.50
N LYS A 74 -0.86 -7.42 -10.33
CA LYS A 74 -1.60 -7.63 -9.07
C LYS A 74 -2.83 -6.74 -8.91
N THR A 75 -3.02 -5.74 -9.76
CA THR A 75 -4.19 -4.84 -9.68
C THR A 75 -5.34 -5.47 -10.45
N VAL A 76 -6.20 -6.18 -9.74
CA VAL A 76 -7.47 -6.66 -10.29
C VAL A 76 -8.40 -5.46 -10.45
N GLN A 77 -8.74 -5.10 -11.69
CA GLN A 77 -9.81 -4.12 -11.94
C GLN A 77 -11.15 -4.77 -11.63
N ILE A 78 -11.78 -4.35 -10.53
CA ILE A 78 -13.16 -4.75 -10.20
C ILE A 78 -14.09 -3.70 -10.81
N SER A 79 -14.73 -4.04 -11.92
CA SER A 79 -15.77 -3.19 -12.53
C SER A 79 -17.09 -3.33 -11.76
N PHE A 80 -17.51 -2.25 -11.11
CA PHE A 80 -18.82 -2.17 -10.46
C PHE A 80 -19.83 -1.58 -11.44
N HIS A 81 -20.79 -2.39 -11.89
CA HIS A 81 -21.93 -1.91 -12.65
C HIS A 81 -23.07 -1.58 -11.69
N ALA A 82 -23.38 -0.30 -11.51
CA ALA A 82 -24.46 0.17 -10.64
C ALA A 82 -25.85 -0.24 -11.15
N ASP A 83 -26.00 -0.42 -12.47
CA ASP A 83 -27.26 -0.78 -13.12
C ASP A 83 -27.55 -2.29 -13.11
N ARG A 84 -26.63 -3.10 -12.58
CA ARG A 84 -26.87 -4.54 -12.45
C ARG A 84 -27.88 -4.76 -11.33
N GLN A 85 -29.15 -4.91 -11.71
CA GLN A 85 -30.20 -5.38 -10.80
C GLN A 85 -29.75 -6.68 -10.11
N MET A 86 -29.93 -6.72 -8.79
CA MET A 86 -29.68 -7.95 -8.04
C MET A 86 -30.74 -8.97 -8.45
N ASP A 87 -30.30 -10.14 -8.91
CA ASP A 87 -31.21 -11.24 -9.23
C ASP A 87 -32.10 -11.53 -8.00
N TYR A 88 -33.41 -11.39 -8.19
CA TYR A 88 -34.39 -11.65 -7.14
C TYR A 88 -34.43 -13.17 -6.89
N ASP A 89 -34.63 -13.57 -5.63
CA ASP A 89 -34.66 -14.98 -5.20
C ASP A 89 -33.30 -15.74 -5.17
N GLN A 90 -32.17 -15.03 -5.30
CA GLN A 90 -30.84 -15.63 -5.09
C GLN A 90 -30.25 -15.32 -3.72
N GLN A 91 -29.96 -16.36 -2.95
CA GLN A 91 -29.22 -16.26 -1.69
C GLN A 91 -27.72 -16.04 -1.97
N LYS A 92 -27.29 -14.78 -2.01
CA LYS A 92 -25.88 -14.42 -2.21
C LYS A 92 -25.09 -14.61 -0.91
N PHE A 93 -24.26 -15.66 -0.85
CA PHE A 93 -23.33 -15.89 0.25
C PHE A 93 -22.06 -15.06 0.07
N PHE A 94 -21.92 -14.02 0.88
CA PHE A 94 -20.67 -13.27 0.97
C PHE A 94 -19.75 -13.95 1.97
N ARG A 95 -18.60 -14.47 1.51
CA ARG A 95 -17.53 -15.00 2.38
C ARG A 95 -16.71 -13.88 3.03
N GLY A 96 -17.35 -12.77 3.39
CA GLY A 96 -16.78 -11.72 4.23
C GLY A 96 -17.37 -11.91 5.61
N GLY A 97 -16.53 -12.19 6.62
CA GLY A 97 -17.00 -12.32 8.00
C GLY A 97 -17.81 -11.11 8.48
N TYR A 98 -18.40 -11.22 9.68
CA TYR A 98 -19.36 -10.24 10.22
C TYR A 98 -18.88 -8.78 10.24
N LEU A 99 -17.56 -8.53 10.18
CA LEU A 99 -16.96 -7.20 10.07
C LEU A 99 -17.44 -6.39 8.86
N PHE A 100 -17.77 -7.05 7.73
CA PHE A 100 -18.34 -6.36 6.55
C PHE A 100 -19.79 -5.91 6.78
N LEU A 101 -20.62 -6.76 7.40
CA LEU A 101 -21.97 -6.36 7.80
C LEU A 101 -21.94 -5.26 8.86
N GLN A 102 -20.99 -5.33 9.79
CA GLN A 102 -20.83 -4.36 10.86
C GLN A 102 -20.50 -2.97 10.31
N SER A 103 -19.60 -2.86 9.32
CA SER A 103 -19.28 -1.58 8.70
C SER A 103 -20.49 -0.97 7.98
N ILE A 104 -21.27 -1.79 7.25
CA ILE A 104 -22.51 -1.35 6.61
C ILE A 104 -23.53 -0.89 7.66
N TYR A 105 -23.75 -1.68 8.72
CA TYR A 105 -24.68 -1.38 9.81
C TYR A 105 -24.41 -0.03 10.48
N TYR A 106 -23.13 0.27 10.76
CA TYR A 106 -22.75 1.57 11.33
C TYR A 106 -22.72 2.70 10.31
N SER A 107 -22.36 2.45 9.04
CA SER A 107 -22.36 3.47 7.97
C SER A 107 -23.78 3.99 7.68
N LEU A 108 -24.77 3.09 7.68
CA LEU A 108 -26.19 3.42 7.53
C LEU A 108 -26.81 3.97 8.83
N GLN A 109 -26.02 4.10 9.89
CA GLN A 109 -26.46 4.57 11.21
C GLN A 109 -27.67 3.80 11.75
N LEU A 110 -27.83 2.52 11.39
CA LEU A 110 -28.96 1.69 11.80
C LEU A 110 -28.99 1.54 13.33
N ASN A 111 -27.83 1.59 13.98
CA ASN A 111 -27.70 1.66 15.43
C ASN A 111 -28.50 2.81 16.05
N LYS A 112 -28.53 4.00 15.43
CA LYS A 112 -29.29 5.15 15.92
C LYS A 112 -30.79 4.95 15.70
N ILE A 113 -31.19 4.37 14.58
CA ILE A 113 -32.58 4.05 14.27
C ILE A 113 -33.13 3.03 15.27
N CYS A 114 -32.40 1.93 15.51
CA CYS A 114 -32.76 0.94 16.51
C CYS A 114 -32.88 1.54 17.92
N ARG A 115 -31.96 2.44 18.31
CA ARG A 115 -31.99 3.12 19.61
C ARG A 115 -33.19 4.07 19.74
N LYS A 116 -33.52 4.80 18.67
CA LYS A 116 -34.69 5.70 18.62
C LYS A 116 -36.00 4.91 18.73
N LEU A 117 -36.11 3.80 18.00
CA LEU A 117 -37.27 2.91 18.07
C LEU A 117 -37.44 2.32 19.47
N LYS A 118 -36.37 1.79 20.07
CA LYS A 118 -36.39 1.26 21.43
C LYS A 118 -36.89 2.29 22.45
N ASN A 119 -36.36 3.51 22.39
CA ASN A 119 -36.78 4.59 23.30
C ASN A 119 -38.24 4.97 23.11
N ASN A 120 -38.73 5.03 21.86
CA ASN A 120 -40.13 5.33 21.57
C ASN A 120 -41.08 4.23 22.08
N THR A 121 -40.72 2.95 21.93
CA THR A 121 -41.53 1.84 22.46
C THR A 121 -41.53 1.76 23.98
N SER A 122 -40.46 2.21 24.64
CA SER A 122 -40.41 2.27 26.11
C SER A 122 -41.16 3.48 26.68
N SER A 123 -41.34 4.55 25.89
CA SER A 123 -42.09 5.73 26.33
C SER A 123 -43.60 5.62 26.14
N SER A 124 -44.08 4.63 25.38
CA SER A 124 -45.52 4.32 25.22
C SER A 124 -46.03 3.24 26.19
N MET A 125 -45.17 2.74 27.09
CA MET A 125 -45.48 1.74 28.11
C MET A 125 -45.40 2.30 29.55
N ILE A 126 -45.34 3.63 29.69
CA ILE A 126 -45.50 4.38 30.95
C ILE A 126 -46.68 5.33 30.75
#